data_AF-A0AA39NTQ8-F1
#
_entry.id   AF-A0AA39NTQ8-F1
#
_cell.length_a   1.000
_cell.length_b   1.000
_cell.length_c   1.000
_cell.angle_alpha   90.00
_cell.angle_beta   90.00
_cell.angle_gamma   90.00
#
_symmetry.space_group_name_H-M   'P 1'
#
loop_
_entity.id
_entity.type
_entity.pdbx_description
1 polymer ?
#
loop_
_entity_poly.entity_id
_entity_poly.type
_entity_poly.pdbx_seq_one_letter_code
_entity_poly.pdbx_strand_id
1 'polypeptide(L)'
;MSRVEVGIAILNLKKRLQRQPKPKATVKQTCPVCLCPSSKMSVTKCGHVFCSSCIRQTFEKSQGCPSCRKPGHLDQLRKIDLHIR
;
A
#
# COMPACT_ATOMS: atom_id res chain seq x y z
N MET A 1 -0.90 -49.27 12.94
CA MET A 1 -1.49 -48.08 12.29
C MET A 1 -2.42 -48.55 11.20
N SER A 2 -3.72 -48.28 11.33
CA SER A 2 -4.72 -48.69 10.35
C SER A 2 -4.62 -47.85 9.07
N ARG A 3 -5.13 -48.37 7.96
CA ARG A 3 -5.22 -47.63 6.68
C ARG A 3 -6.02 -46.33 6.84
N VAL A 4 -6.98 -46.31 7.76
CA VAL A 4 -7.81 -45.14 8.10
C VAL A 4 -6.99 -44.06 8.81
N GLU A 5 -6.18 -44.44 9.79
CA GLU A 5 -5.31 -43.51 10.55
C GLU A 5 -4.30 -42.80 9.63
N VAL A 6 -3.69 -43.54 8.69
CA VAL A 6 -2.76 -42.98 7.70
C VAL A 6 -3.48 -42.01 6.76
N GLY A 7 -4.68 -42.34 6.30
CA GLY A 7 -5.49 -41.46 5.46
C GLY A 7 -5.84 -40.13 6.13
N ILE A 8 -6.26 -40.18 7.40
CA ILE A 8 -6.56 -38.98 8.20
C ILE A 8 -5.30 -38.14 8.41
N ALA A 9 -4.14 -38.76 8.70
CA ALA A 9 -2.87 -38.07 8.86
C ALA A 9 -2.45 -37.31 7.59
N ILE A 10 -2.58 -37.95 6.42
CA ILE A 10 -2.28 -37.33 5.12
C ILE A 10 -3.23 -36.15 4.83
N LEU A 11 -4.53 -36.31 5.10
CA LEU A 11 -5.53 -35.24 4.91
C LEU A 11 -5.24 -34.03 5.81
N ASN A 12 -4.87 -34.27 7.07
CA ASN A 12 -4.51 -33.21 8.01
C ASN A 12 -3.21 -32.49 7.61
N LEU A 13 -2.20 -33.22 7.12
CA LEU A 13 -0.96 -32.62 6.61
C LEU A 13 -1.25 -31.71 5.41
N LYS A 14 -2.07 -32.16 4.44
CA LYS A 14 -2.49 -31.34 3.29
C LYS A 14 -3.23 -30.07 3.73
N LYS A 15 -4.15 -30.16 4.71
CA LYS A 15 -4.83 -28.99 5.29
C LYS A 15 -3.86 -27.99 5.94
N ARG A 16 -2.79 -28.45 6.60
CA ARG A 16 -1.76 -27.57 7.19
C ARG A 16 -0.93 -26.87 6.14
N LEU A 17 -0.56 -27.57 5.06
CA LEU A 17 0.20 -27.00 3.95
C LEU A 17 -0.60 -25.95 3.17
N GLN A 18 -1.92 -26.07 3.09
CA GLN A 18 -2.80 -25.11 2.41
C GLN A 18 -3.12 -23.85 3.25
N ARG A 19 -2.80 -23.84 4.54
CA ARG A 19 -3.03 -22.71 5.45
C ARG A 19 -1.95 -21.61 5.38
N GLN A 20 -1.13 -21.61 4.32
CA GLN A 20 -0.15 -20.54 4.12
C GLN A 20 -0.89 -19.20 3.93
N PRO A 21 -0.56 -18.15 4.70
CA PRO A 21 -1.12 -16.83 4.47
C PRO A 21 -0.69 -16.37 3.08
N LYS A 22 -1.66 -16.13 2.18
CA LYS A 22 -1.36 -15.56 0.87
C LYS A 22 -0.62 -14.23 1.09
N PRO A 23 0.57 -14.03 0.52
CA PRO A 23 1.29 -12.77 0.67
C PRO A 23 0.40 -11.65 0.11
N LYS A 24 0.12 -10.65 0.96
CA LYS A 24 -0.66 -9.47 0.55
C LYS A 24 0.12 -8.75 -0.54
N ALA A 25 -0.38 -8.78 -1.78
CA ALA A 25 0.25 -8.08 -2.87
C ALA A 25 0.20 -6.58 -2.59
N THR A 26 1.37 -5.94 -2.49
CA THR A 26 1.49 -4.49 -2.30
C THR A 26 1.60 -3.83 -3.66
N VAL A 27 0.56 -3.07 -4.04
CA VAL A 27 0.64 -2.26 -5.26
C VAL A 27 1.49 -1.03 -4.96
N LYS A 28 2.45 -0.75 -5.84
CA LYS A 28 3.28 0.47 -5.78
C LYS A 28 2.86 1.41 -6.90
N GLN A 29 2.88 2.71 -6.62
CA GLN A 29 2.65 3.78 -7.59
C GLN A 29 3.89 4.67 -7.67
N THR A 30 4.23 5.14 -8.86
CA THR A 30 5.39 6.02 -9.05
C THR A 30 5.03 7.46 -8.71
N CYS A 31 5.81 8.09 -7.83
CA CYS A 31 5.60 9.49 -7.48
C CYS A 31 6.10 10.41 -8.60
N PRO A 32 5.32 11.39 -9.09
CA PRO A 32 5.76 12.30 -10.15
C PRO A 32 6.79 13.36 -9.69
N VAL A 33 7.05 13.47 -8.38
CA VAL A 33 8.03 14.43 -7.83
C VAL A 33 9.41 13.78 -7.69
N CYS A 34 9.51 12.60 -7.08
CA CYS A 34 10.80 11.92 -6.90
C CYS A 34 11.07 10.78 -7.90
N LEU A 35 10.09 10.44 -8.73
CA LEU A 35 10.17 9.36 -9.72
C LEU A 35 10.40 7.96 -9.12
N CYS A 36 10.23 7.79 -7.81
CA CYS A 36 10.38 6.51 -7.13
C CYS A 36 9.01 5.81 -6.91
N PRO A 37 8.97 4.47 -7.01
CA PRO A 37 7.79 3.68 -6.66
C PRO A 37 7.56 3.64 -5.14
N SER A 38 6.32 3.85 -4.71
CA SER A 38 5.91 3.84 -3.30
C SER A 38 4.55 3.18 -3.12
N SER A 39 4.38 2.42 -2.04
CA SER A 39 3.06 1.95 -1.57
C SER A 39 2.38 2.96 -0.65
N LYS A 40 3.12 3.96 -0.15
CA LYS A 40 2.64 5.03 0.73
C LYS A 40 2.42 6.29 -0.10
N MET A 41 1.18 6.48 -0.54
CA MET A 41 0.77 7.63 -1.34
C MET A 41 -0.13 8.55 -0.52
N SER A 42 -0.16 9.82 -0.89
CA SER A 42 -1.07 10.82 -0.35
C SER A 42 -1.71 11.62 -1.48
N VAL A 43 -2.98 11.95 -1.30
CA VAL A 43 -3.74 12.82 -2.20
C VAL A 43 -3.95 14.19 -1.55
N THR A 44 -3.76 15.23 -2.36
CA THR A 44 -4.03 16.62 -1.99
C THR A 44 -5.53 16.93 -2.12
N LYS A 45 -6.03 18.00 -1.49
CA LYS A 45 -7.44 18.45 -1.63
C LYS A 45 -7.83 18.72 -3.09
N CYS A 46 -6.87 19.09 -3.94
CA CYS A 46 -7.10 19.30 -5.37
C CYS A 46 -7.06 18.03 -6.22
N GLY A 47 -6.85 16.85 -5.63
CA GLY A 47 -6.96 15.55 -6.30
C GLY A 47 -5.65 14.96 -6.82
N HIS A 48 -4.53 15.69 -6.80
CA HIS A 48 -3.24 15.16 -7.24
C HIS A 48 -2.58 14.25 -6.20
N VAL A 49 -1.91 13.20 -6.66
CA VAL A 49 -1.37 12.09 -5.86
C VAL A 49 0.16 12.05 -5.95
N PHE A 50 0.81 11.87 -4.80
CA PHE A 50 2.26 11.83 -4.65
C PHE A 50 2.66 10.84 -3.56
N CYS A 51 3.92 10.45 -3.45
CA CYS A 51 4.35 9.74 -2.25
C CYS A 51 4.25 10.67 -1.02
N SER A 52 3.92 10.09 0.14
CA SER A 52 3.60 10.89 1.33
C SER A 52 4.75 11.77 1.81
N SER A 53 6.01 11.36 1.59
CA SER A 53 7.20 12.14 1.96
C SER A 53 7.36 13.39 1.11
N CYS A 54 7.28 13.26 -0.22
CA CYS A 54 7.45 14.39 -1.14
C CYS A 54 6.41 15.48 -0.91
N ILE A 55 5.12 15.13 -0.86
CA ILE A 55 4.07 16.16 -0.75
C ILE A 55 4.07 16.84 0.63
N ARG A 56 4.44 16.12 1.70
CA ARG A 56 4.66 16.75 3.02
C ARG A 56 5.78 17.78 2.95
N GLN A 57 6.94 17.41 2.42
CA GLN A 57 8.08 18.31 2.31
C GLN A 57 7.76 19.53 1.42
N THR A 58 6.98 19.35 0.35
CA THR A 58 6.54 20.48 -0.47
C THR A 58 5.63 21.42 0.34
N PHE A 59 4.65 20.89 1.06
CA PHE A 59 3.71 21.73 1.82
C PHE A 59 4.38 22.43 3.01
N GLU A 60 5.42 21.85 3.60
CA GLU A 60 6.26 22.51 4.61
C GLU A 60 7.03 23.73 4.04
N LYS A 61 7.41 23.68 2.75
CA LYS A 61 8.24 24.72 2.12
C LYS A 61 7.43 25.78 1.37
N SER A 62 6.36 25.41 0.68
CA SER A 62 5.68 26.29 -0.28
C SER A 62 4.15 26.24 -0.27
N GLN A 63 3.53 25.40 0.57
CA GLN A 63 2.06 25.28 0.71
C GLN A 63 1.28 25.20 -0.63
N GLY A 64 1.90 24.64 -1.68
CA GLY A 64 1.33 24.58 -3.03
C GLY A 64 1.45 23.19 -3.65
N CYS A 65 0.43 22.77 -4.40
CA CYS A 65 0.45 21.50 -5.12
C CYS A 65 1.53 21.50 -6.22
N PRO A 66 2.42 20.49 -6.30
CA PRO A 66 3.43 20.39 -7.36
C PRO A 66 2.87 20.38 -8.79
N SER A 67 1.66 19.82 -8.98
CA SER A 67 1.08 19.62 -10.31
C SER A 67 0.26 20.82 -10.81
N CYS A 68 -0.58 21.41 -9.95
CA CYS A 68 -1.51 22.47 -10.37
C CYS A 68 -1.36 23.79 -9.60
N ARG A 69 -0.39 23.88 -8.70
CA ARG A 69 -0.06 25.07 -7.90
C ARG A 69 -1.18 25.61 -7.01
N LYS A 70 -2.34 24.93 -6.94
CA LYS A 70 -3.40 25.27 -5.98
C LYS A 70 -2.85 25.22 -4.55
N PRO A 71 -3.23 26.18 -3.69
CA PRO A 71 -2.79 26.20 -2.30
C PRO A 71 -3.25 24.95 -1.56
N GLY A 72 -2.46 24.51 -0.59
CA GLY A 72 -2.74 23.34 0.22
C GLY A 72 -1.92 23.32 1.49
N HIS A 73 -2.43 22.62 2.49
CA HIS A 73 -1.80 22.51 3.81
C HIS A 73 -1.72 21.06 4.27
N LEU A 74 -0.82 20.77 5.23
CA LEU A 74 -0.47 19.41 5.64
C LEU A 74 -1.65 18.61 6.20
N ASP A 75 -2.55 19.27 6.90
CA ASP A 75 -3.80 18.73 7.46
C ASP A 75 -4.78 18.27 6.38
N GLN A 76 -4.67 18.78 5.15
CA GLN A 76 -5.52 18.42 4.02
C GLN A 76 -5.02 17.19 3.26
N LEU A 77 -3.86 16.64 3.60
CA LEU A 77 -3.30 15.47 2.94
C LEU A 77 -3.97 14.20 3.45
N ARG A 78 -4.59 13.43 2.53
CA ARG A 78 -5.16 12.12 2.85
C ARG A 78 -4.25 11.00 2.36
N LYS A 79 -3.91 10.06 3.25
CA LYS A 79 -3.10 8.88 2.90
C LYS A 79 -3.96 7.88 2.13
N ILE A 80 -3.37 7.26 1.11
CA ILE A 80 -3.95 6.18 0.33
C ILE A 80 -3.17 4.91 0.66
N ASP A 81 -3.89 3.87 1.09
CA ASP A 81 -3.32 2.55 1.35
C ASP A 81 -3.49 1.67 0.10
N LEU A 82 -2.38 1.21 -0.46
CA LEU A 82 -2.35 0.42 -1.70
C LEU A 82 -2.17 -1.09 -1.44
N HIS A 83 -2.64 -1.58 -0.28
CA HIS A 83 -2.70 -3.01 0.00
C HIS A 83 -4.01 -3.59 -0.53
N ILE A 84 -3.93 -4.40 -1.59
CA ILE A 84 -5.07 -5.18 -2.06
C ILE A 84 -5.24 -6.38 -1.12
N ARG A 85 -6.45 -6.56 -0.56
CA ARG A 85 -6.81 -7.71 0.27
C ARG A 85 -7.19 -8.91 -0.58
#